data_AF-A0A543HH54-F1
#
_entry.id   AF-A0A543HH54-F1
#
_cell.length_a   1.000
_cell.length_b   1.000
_cell.length_c   1.000
_cell.angle_alpha   90.00
_cell.angle_beta   90.00
_cell.angle_gamma   90.00
#
_symmetry.space_group_name_H-M   'P 1'
#
loop_
_entity.id
_entity.type
_entity.pdbx_description
1 polymer ?
#
loop_
_entity_poly.entity_id
_entity_poly.type
_entity_poly.pdbx_seq_one_letter_code
_entity_poly.pdbx_strand_id
1 'polypeptide(L)'
;MLSTRMRRFAVLGITTAVGASLLLVSPAQAAPGDVVVINDPGLARCLTGVTGGTTGALTEGQLAAITTIDCGSLLYPVSSLEGIQKAPNLTSITIRDQNVSDLSPLAALPNLSSLTLSGNQITDLQPLTGLASLGVLDVSNNNLSVVPSFARSGKLARVDVSGNHLLDVSGFSGVFAGGVKAASQKVTLPSVELNTPSPLTLLDADGSVPTPTAVAAGVTFVQGTITYTDPALVGTTQVTEFVPSSTSGTLSVSVTQNVVRNLGAPVTIADKALQSCVATELSGGPITEVTLTDITSLACPAGSLTSLEGVEKMVNLQSLAVAENTIVDLSPVTGLPLLAEVNVGENAVTDLSPLGTLPALTTADVSGNKVSDVSALAGAAKLAVLDVSDNRVADLSALAPLSAAVLATNQSIQLSDAVVGTPFAFRLLDSRRAVPGISALATGATYDGKSLLYGLNSLVGAQSFNFTDPSGSFTGRVQQNVVAAQLTDAPQSQLVRVQPTKATAIRSLASTGASEASVLLAVGAGALLAGAAVVVAARRRRV
;
A
#
# COMPACT_ATOMS: atom_id res chain seq x y z
N MET A 1 17.44 31.82 85.52
CA MET A 1 18.73 32.54 85.66
C MET A 1 18.57 33.98 85.16
N LEU A 2 19.61 34.81 85.35
CA LEU A 2 19.78 36.26 85.05
C LEU A 2 18.78 36.93 84.07
N SER A 3 18.23 38.13 84.35
CA SER A 3 18.88 39.46 84.38
C SER A 3 19.41 39.92 83.00
N THR A 4 19.13 41.12 82.47
CA THR A 4 18.26 42.26 82.90
C THR A 4 17.75 43.02 81.60
N ARG A 5 17.40 44.31 81.44
CA ARG A 5 17.62 45.59 82.19
C ARG A 5 16.64 46.73 81.78
N MET A 6 16.75 47.80 82.57
CA MET A 6 16.22 49.19 82.52
C MET A 6 15.86 49.79 81.12
N ARG A 7 14.72 50.49 80.94
CA ARG A 7 14.34 51.88 81.39
C ARG A 7 15.15 52.98 80.64
N ARG A 8 14.59 54.13 80.18
CA ARG A 8 13.55 55.01 80.78
C ARG A 8 13.11 56.16 79.81
N PHE A 9 11.88 56.69 79.96
CA PHE A 9 11.38 58.09 79.71
C PHE A 9 11.58 58.79 78.33
N ALA A 10 10.90 59.90 77.97
CA ALA A 10 9.55 60.47 78.24
C ALA A 10 9.39 61.80 77.43
N VAL A 11 8.31 62.58 77.68
CA VAL A 11 7.96 63.91 77.11
C VAL A 11 7.39 63.81 75.68
N LEU A 12 6.11 64.07 75.35
CA LEU A 12 5.02 64.95 75.84
C LEU A 12 5.05 66.39 75.27
N GLY A 13 4.09 66.71 74.41
CA GLY A 13 3.79 68.07 73.94
C GLY A 13 2.31 68.20 73.59
N ILE A 14 1.63 69.18 74.19
CA ILE A 14 0.18 69.47 74.04
C ILE A 14 0.03 70.95 73.73
N THR A 15 -0.85 71.31 72.77
CA THR A 15 -1.60 72.59 72.58
C THR A 15 -1.84 72.82 71.08
N THR A 16 -2.87 73.53 70.57
CA THR A 16 -4.27 73.82 70.97
C THR A 16 -4.99 74.29 69.69
N ALA A 17 -6.33 74.25 69.63
CA ALA A 17 -7.08 74.62 68.43
C ALA A 17 -7.15 76.15 68.18
N VAL A 18 -7.25 76.53 66.89
CA VAL A 18 -7.93 77.74 66.41
C VAL A 18 -8.75 77.33 65.18
N GLY A 19 -9.99 77.80 65.08
CA GLY A 19 -10.83 77.65 63.90
C GLY A 19 -11.12 79.00 63.23
N ALA A 20 -11.21 79.01 61.90
CA ALA A 20 -11.67 80.15 61.11
C ALA A 20 -12.42 79.65 59.86
N SER A 21 -13.38 80.45 59.38
CA SER A 21 -14.43 79.99 58.46
C SER A 21 -14.12 80.19 56.98
N LEU A 22 -14.74 79.33 56.16
CA LEU A 22 -15.08 79.45 54.74
C LEU A 22 -14.25 80.42 53.87
N LEU A 23 -13.49 79.85 52.93
CA LEU A 23 -13.36 80.40 51.58
C LEU A 23 -14.02 79.43 50.59
N LEU A 24 -14.88 79.95 49.73
CA LEU A 24 -15.48 79.21 48.62
C LEU A 24 -14.40 78.99 47.54
N VAL A 25 -13.89 77.77 47.45
CA VAL A 25 -13.11 77.31 46.29
C VAL A 25 -14.08 76.62 45.33
N SER A 26 -14.04 77.04 44.07
CA SER A 26 -14.77 76.42 42.95
C SER A 26 -14.54 74.90 42.89
N PRO A 27 -15.43 74.09 42.29
CA PRO A 27 -15.17 72.67 42.09
C PRO A 27 -13.82 72.46 41.41
N ALA A 28 -12.87 71.86 42.12
CA ALA A 28 -11.54 71.64 41.61
C ALA A 28 -11.61 70.68 40.43
N GLN A 29 -10.99 71.07 39.31
CA GLN A 29 -10.84 70.21 38.14
C GLN A 29 -10.22 68.88 38.58
N ALA A 30 -10.91 67.77 38.32
CA ALA A 30 -10.41 66.45 38.70
C ALA A 30 -9.03 66.20 38.07
N ALA A 31 -8.11 65.64 38.85
CA ALA A 31 -6.77 65.29 38.36
C ALA A 31 -6.88 64.27 37.21
N PRO A 32 -6.00 64.33 36.19
CA PRO A 32 -5.97 63.32 35.15
C PRO A 32 -5.59 61.97 35.76
N GLY A 33 -6.51 61.01 35.70
CA GLY A 33 -6.25 59.63 36.12
C GLY A 33 -5.31 58.91 35.14
N ASP A 34 -4.69 57.83 35.60
CA ASP A 34 -3.72 57.08 34.80
C ASP A 34 -4.32 56.60 33.47
N VAL A 35 -3.53 56.75 32.41
CA VAL A 35 -3.91 56.45 31.03
C VAL A 35 -3.73 54.97 30.75
N VAL A 36 -4.80 54.31 30.31
CA VAL A 36 -4.83 52.90 29.90
C VAL A 36 -4.72 52.80 28.39
N VAL A 37 -3.71 52.06 27.94
CA VAL A 37 -3.54 51.72 26.53
C VAL A 37 -4.36 50.47 26.21
N ILE A 38 -5.35 50.60 25.34
CA ILE A 38 -6.09 49.48 24.74
C ILE A 38 -5.48 49.24 23.36
N ASN A 39 -4.82 48.09 23.17
CA ASN A 39 -4.05 47.83 21.95
C ASN A 39 -4.91 47.41 20.75
N ASP A 40 -6.07 46.78 20.98
CA ASP A 40 -7.01 46.41 19.92
C ASP A 40 -7.80 47.65 19.45
N PRO A 41 -7.71 48.06 18.15
CA PRO A 41 -8.37 49.27 17.68
C PRO A 41 -9.91 49.19 17.67
N GLY A 42 -10.48 47.99 17.55
CA GLY A 42 -11.92 47.76 17.65
C GLY A 42 -12.40 47.98 19.08
N LEU A 43 -11.77 47.32 20.05
CA LEU A 43 -12.07 47.46 21.48
C LEU A 43 -11.86 48.90 21.96
N ALA A 44 -10.75 49.52 21.58
CA ALA A 44 -10.46 50.91 21.90
C ALA A 44 -11.56 51.86 21.36
N ARG A 45 -12.04 51.63 20.14
CA ARG A 45 -13.15 52.38 19.53
C ARG A 45 -14.49 52.12 20.25
N CYS A 46 -14.74 50.88 20.68
CA CYS A 46 -15.93 50.52 21.44
C CYS A 46 -15.97 51.27 22.80
N LEU A 47 -14.87 51.18 23.57
CA LEU A 47 -14.75 51.79 24.90
C LEU A 47 -14.74 53.32 24.86
N THR A 48 -14.11 53.95 23.85
CA THR A 48 -14.20 55.42 23.63
C THR A 48 -15.60 55.87 23.21
N GLY A 49 -16.30 55.06 22.41
CA GLY A 49 -17.69 55.32 22.03
C GLY A 49 -18.65 55.33 23.22
N VAL A 50 -18.58 54.32 24.09
CA VAL A 50 -19.42 54.21 25.29
C VAL A 50 -19.11 55.31 26.33
N THR A 51 -17.86 55.76 26.42
CA THR A 51 -17.46 56.86 27.33
C THR A 51 -17.68 58.27 26.76
N GLY A 52 -18.20 58.39 25.54
CA GLY A 52 -18.47 59.67 24.87
C GLY A 52 -17.21 60.49 24.54
N GLY A 53 -16.03 59.87 24.55
CA GLY A 53 -14.74 60.56 24.45
C GLY A 53 -14.29 60.85 23.01
N THR A 54 -13.94 62.10 22.72
CA THR A 54 -13.35 62.48 21.42
C THR A 54 -11.85 62.13 21.37
N THR A 55 -11.52 60.99 20.76
CA THR A 55 -10.17 60.61 20.25
C THR A 55 -8.98 60.61 21.22
N GLY A 56 -9.19 60.92 22.50
CA GLY A 56 -8.17 60.82 23.56
C GLY A 56 -7.98 59.38 24.05
N ALA A 57 -6.82 59.12 24.67
CA ALA A 57 -6.58 57.86 25.35
C ALA A 57 -7.48 57.73 26.60
N LEU A 58 -7.93 56.50 26.89
CA LEU A 58 -8.84 56.20 28.00
C LEU A 58 -8.09 56.27 29.34
N THR A 59 -8.76 56.72 30.39
CA THR A 59 -8.25 56.69 31.77
C THR A 59 -8.90 55.58 32.60
N GLU A 60 -8.25 55.11 33.66
CA GLU A 60 -8.85 54.13 34.58
C GLU A 60 -10.20 54.59 35.14
N GLY A 61 -10.35 55.89 35.43
CA GLY A 61 -11.62 56.46 35.91
C GLY A 61 -12.75 56.40 34.88
N GLN A 62 -12.44 56.54 33.58
CA GLN A 62 -13.42 56.36 32.51
C GLN A 62 -13.80 54.89 32.34
N LEU A 63 -12.83 53.98 32.36
CA LEU A 63 -13.07 52.54 32.24
C LEU A 63 -13.86 51.98 33.43
N ALA A 64 -13.56 52.43 34.64
CA ALA A 64 -14.31 52.07 35.85
C ALA A 64 -15.76 52.59 35.86
N ALA A 65 -16.09 53.60 35.04
CA ALA A 65 -17.47 54.06 34.87
C ALA A 65 -18.29 53.21 33.87
N ILE A 66 -17.66 52.35 33.08
CA ILE A 66 -18.34 51.49 32.11
C ILE A 66 -18.98 50.29 32.82
N THR A 67 -20.29 50.15 32.66
CA THR A 67 -21.08 49.03 33.19
C THR A 67 -21.60 48.08 32.12
N THR A 68 -21.71 48.53 30.87
CA THR A 68 -22.14 47.71 29.72
C THR A 68 -21.39 48.12 28.44
N ILE A 69 -21.08 47.16 27.56
CA ILE A 69 -20.60 47.44 26.20
C ILE A 69 -21.35 46.60 25.15
N ASP A 70 -21.58 47.19 23.97
CA ASP A 70 -21.93 46.47 22.75
C ASP A 70 -21.02 46.97 21.62
N CYS A 71 -20.28 46.05 21.01
CA CYS A 71 -19.27 46.31 19.98
C CYS A 71 -19.68 45.72 18.61
N GLY A 72 -20.91 45.23 18.42
CA GLY A 72 -21.34 44.44 17.26
C GLY A 72 -21.52 45.19 15.93
N SER A 73 -20.91 46.37 15.72
CA SER A 73 -20.98 47.13 14.45
C SER A 73 -19.87 48.19 14.37
N LEU A 74 -18.63 47.77 14.14
CA LEU A 74 -17.45 48.64 14.14
C LEU A 74 -16.72 48.64 12.79
N LEU A 75 -16.05 49.77 12.49
CA LEU A 75 -15.18 49.94 11.31
C LEU A 75 -13.90 49.08 11.36
N TYR A 76 -13.55 48.57 12.53
CA TYR A 76 -12.43 47.67 12.78
C TYR A 76 -12.92 46.54 13.68
N PRO A 77 -12.66 45.27 13.35
CA PRO A 77 -13.14 44.16 14.14
C PRO A 77 -12.42 44.08 15.48
N VAL A 78 -13.10 43.55 16.51
CA VAL A 78 -12.47 43.20 17.79
C VAL A 78 -11.76 41.85 17.65
N SER A 79 -10.48 41.80 17.99
CA SER A 79 -9.65 40.59 17.92
C SER A 79 -9.06 40.18 19.27
N SER A 80 -8.77 41.15 20.14
CA SER A 80 -8.32 40.92 21.50
C SER A 80 -9.19 41.67 22.50
N LEU A 81 -9.42 41.03 23.66
CA LEU A 81 -10.09 41.64 24.81
C LEU A 81 -9.10 42.33 25.77
N GLU A 82 -7.81 42.36 25.45
CA GLU A 82 -6.77 42.84 26.37
C GLU A 82 -6.94 44.31 26.74
N GLY A 83 -6.97 44.57 28.06
CA GLY A 83 -7.28 45.85 28.66
C GLY A 83 -8.71 45.95 29.23
N ILE A 84 -9.63 45.05 28.87
CA ILE A 84 -11.01 45.05 29.41
C ILE A 84 -11.06 44.82 30.94
N GLN A 85 -10.04 44.14 31.50
CA GLN A 85 -9.84 43.95 32.93
C GLN A 85 -9.69 45.26 33.72
N LYS A 86 -9.45 46.39 33.04
CA LYS A 86 -9.43 47.74 33.64
C LYS A 86 -10.83 48.37 33.79
N ALA A 87 -11.90 47.69 33.38
CA ALA A 87 -13.30 48.09 33.57
C ALA A 87 -14.02 47.15 34.57
N PRO A 88 -13.67 47.15 35.87
CA PRO A 88 -14.14 46.16 36.86
C PRO A 88 -15.65 46.21 37.16
N ASN A 89 -16.35 47.26 36.73
CA ASN A 89 -17.78 47.44 36.92
C ASN A 89 -18.62 46.93 35.74
N LEU A 90 -18.00 46.29 34.74
CA LEU A 90 -18.72 45.63 33.65
C LEU A 90 -19.67 44.54 34.16
N THR A 91 -20.94 44.67 33.76
CA THR A 91 -22.05 43.75 34.05
C THR A 91 -22.56 43.03 32.82
N SER A 92 -22.44 43.64 31.63
CA SER A 92 -22.83 43.06 30.34
C SER A 92 -21.81 43.37 29.24
N ILE A 93 -21.41 42.36 28.47
CA ILE A 93 -20.50 42.47 27.33
C ILE A 93 -21.15 41.81 26.11
N THR A 94 -21.25 42.55 25.00
CA THR A 94 -21.75 42.05 23.71
C THR A 94 -20.73 42.34 22.60
N ILE A 95 -20.19 41.30 21.97
CA ILE A 95 -19.18 41.40 20.91
C ILE A 95 -19.46 40.28 19.89
N ARG A 96 -20.42 40.51 18.98
CA ARG A 96 -20.87 39.50 17.99
C ARG A 96 -20.17 39.64 16.65
N ASP A 97 -19.96 38.52 15.98
CA ASP A 97 -19.49 38.46 14.58
C ASP A 97 -18.11 39.14 14.40
N GLN A 98 -17.17 38.81 15.30
CA GLN A 98 -15.81 39.37 15.37
C GLN A 98 -14.73 38.26 15.38
N ASN A 99 -13.49 38.61 15.71
CA ASN A 99 -12.32 37.73 15.68
C ASN A 99 -11.80 37.36 17.09
N VAL A 100 -12.64 37.42 18.12
CA VAL A 100 -12.22 37.11 19.50
C VAL A 100 -11.97 35.61 19.65
N SER A 101 -10.87 35.24 20.32
CA SER A 101 -10.54 33.84 20.64
C SER A 101 -10.11 33.65 22.10
N ASP A 102 -9.28 34.56 22.63
CA ASP A 102 -8.85 34.56 24.04
C ASP A 102 -9.87 35.24 24.97
N LEU A 103 -10.28 34.52 26.01
CA LEU A 103 -11.19 34.99 27.05
C LEU A 103 -10.48 35.27 28.40
N SER A 104 -9.16 35.07 28.47
CA SER A 104 -8.35 35.30 29.69
C SER A 104 -8.53 36.70 30.30
N PRO A 105 -8.65 37.80 29.51
CA PRO A 105 -8.92 39.14 30.05
C PRO A 105 -10.25 39.29 30.82
N LEU A 106 -11.21 38.36 30.65
CA LEU A 106 -12.49 38.37 31.35
C LEU A 106 -12.46 37.68 32.72
N ALA A 107 -11.47 36.83 33.00
CA ALA A 107 -11.51 35.81 34.05
C ALA A 107 -11.71 36.31 35.49
N ALA A 108 -11.47 37.61 35.73
CA ALA A 108 -11.54 38.23 37.05
C ALA A 108 -12.55 39.40 37.14
N LEU A 109 -13.44 39.59 36.14
CA LEU A 109 -14.45 40.65 36.18
C LEU A 109 -15.59 40.29 37.17
N PRO A 110 -15.65 40.88 38.37
CA PRO A 110 -16.44 40.34 39.48
C PRO A 110 -17.96 40.54 39.30
N ASN A 111 -18.33 41.54 38.49
CA ASN A 111 -19.71 41.96 38.28
C ASN A 111 -20.31 41.40 36.97
N LEU A 112 -19.53 40.70 36.14
CA LEU A 112 -19.96 40.27 34.82
C LEU A 112 -21.09 39.23 34.93
N SER A 113 -22.25 39.58 34.38
CA SER A 113 -23.51 38.83 34.53
C SER A 113 -24.13 38.37 33.21
N SER A 114 -23.80 39.05 32.11
CA SER A 114 -24.22 38.71 30.76
C SER A 114 -23.03 38.81 29.81
N LEU A 115 -22.77 37.76 29.05
CA LEU A 115 -21.68 37.70 28.07
C LEU A 115 -22.22 37.12 26.76
N THR A 116 -22.13 37.89 25.68
CA THR A 116 -22.53 37.45 24.33
C THR A 116 -21.38 37.67 23.35
N LEU A 117 -20.77 36.56 22.92
CA LEU A 117 -19.65 36.47 21.99
C LEU A 117 -19.99 35.52 20.82
N SER A 118 -21.25 35.52 20.36
CA SER A 118 -21.69 34.70 19.23
C SER A 118 -20.96 35.06 17.93
N GLY A 119 -20.59 34.10 17.09
CA GLY A 119 -19.91 34.38 15.82
C GLY A 119 -18.46 34.83 16.03
N ASN A 120 -17.68 34.06 16.80
CA ASN A 120 -16.28 34.37 17.09
C ASN A 120 -15.40 33.12 16.89
N GLN A 121 -14.15 33.16 17.35
CA GLN A 121 -13.13 32.12 17.14
C GLN A 121 -12.73 31.45 18.47
N ILE A 122 -13.65 31.39 19.43
CA ILE A 122 -13.42 30.87 20.78
C ILE A 122 -13.33 29.34 20.73
N THR A 123 -12.32 28.78 21.41
CA THR A 123 -12.08 27.34 21.54
C THR A 123 -12.06 26.86 22.99
N ASP A 124 -11.93 27.76 23.97
CA ASP A 124 -11.87 27.45 25.40
C ASP A 124 -12.80 28.39 26.22
N LEU A 125 -13.45 27.82 27.24
CA LEU A 125 -14.31 28.52 28.20
C LEU A 125 -13.77 28.48 29.65
N GLN A 126 -12.61 27.84 29.91
CA GLN A 126 -12.02 27.76 31.26
C GLN A 126 -11.92 29.13 31.96
N PRO A 127 -11.54 30.24 31.29
CA PRO A 127 -11.50 31.57 31.91
C PRO A 127 -12.83 32.02 32.54
N LEU A 128 -13.98 31.54 32.03
CA LEU A 128 -15.31 31.95 32.50
C LEU A 128 -15.78 31.18 33.75
N THR A 129 -15.15 30.04 34.07
CA THR A 129 -15.63 29.11 35.12
C THR A 129 -15.60 29.70 36.54
N GLY A 130 -14.78 30.75 36.77
CA GLY A 130 -14.69 31.47 38.04
C GLY A 130 -15.72 32.59 38.24
N LEU A 131 -16.50 32.94 37.21
CA LEU A 131 -17.38 34.11 37.22
C LEU A 131 -18.69 33.87 37.98
N ALA A 132 -18.65 33.97 39.31
CA ALA A 132 -19.80 33.78 40.22
C ALA A 132 -20.96 34.82 40.08
N SER A 133 -20.86 35.72 39.11
CA SER A 133 -21.93 36.64 38.72
C SER A 133 -22.61 36.27 37.39
N LEU A 134 -22.00 35.39 36.59
CA LEU A 134 -22.43 35.08 35.22
C LEU A 134 -23.76 34.32 35.21
N GLY A 135 -24.81 34.96 34.71
CA GLY A 135 -26.16 34.41 34.57
C GLY A 135 -26.55 34.09 33.12
N VAL A 136 -25.98 34.81 32.15
CA VAL A 136 -26.24 34.62 30.71
C VAL A 136 -24.91 34.49 29.96
N LEU A 137 -24.77 33.42 29.19
CA LEU A 137 -23.66 33.15 28.29
C LEU A 137 -24.20 32.79 26.90
N ASP A 138 -23.73 33.48 25.86
CA ASP A 138 -23.95 33.13 24.46
C ASP A 138 -22.60 33.11 23.76
N VAL A 139 -22.17 31.91 23.37
CA VAL A 139 -20.96 31.61 22.58
C VAL A 139 -21.34 30.70 21.41
N SER A 140 -22.56 30.89 20.88
CA SER A 140 -23.02 30.21 19.68
C SER A 140 -22.15 30.56 18.46
N ASN A 141 -22.06 29.67 17.48
CA ASN A 141 -21.27 29.87 16.25
C ASN A 141 -19.80 30.22 16.57
N ASN A 142 -19.11 29.30 17.25
CA ASN A 142 -17.71 29.36 17.64
C ASN A 142 -17.06 27.98 17.38
N ASN A 143 -15.80 27.79 17.79
CA ASN A 143 -15.03 26.56 17.53
C ASN A 143 -14.85 25.69 18.80
N LEU A 144 -15.83 25.69 19.72
CA LEU A 144 -15.76 24.90 20.96
C LEU A 144 -15.88 23.39 20.67
N SER A 145 -14.92 22.60 21.15
CA SER A 145 -14.95 21.12 21.07
C SER A 145 -15.10 20.44 22.42
N VAL A 146 -15.09 21.19 23.53
CA VAL A 146 -15.26 20.70 24.91
C VAL A 146 -15.90 21.77 25.80
N VAL A 147 -16.67 21.35 26.81
CA VAL A 147 -17.26 22.23 27.83
C VAL A 147 -16.63 21.95 29.20
N PRO A 148 -16.07 22.95 29.92
CA PRO A 148 -15.61 22.79 31.29
C PRO A 148 -16.78 22.78 32.29
N SER A 149 -16.58 22.26 33.50
CA SER A 149 -17.66 22.22 34.51
C SER A 149 -17.98 23.61 35.05
N PHE A 150 -19.20 24.11 34.78
CA PHE A 150 -19.71 25.38 35.28
C PHE A 150 -20.37 25.29 36.66
N ALA A 151 -20.24 24.16 37.37
CA ALA A 151 -20.86 23.89 38.67
C ALA A 151 -20.53 24.91 39.79
N ARG A 152 -19.49 25.75 39.60
CA ARG A 152 -19.11 26.83 40.54
C ARG A 152 -19.74 28.20 40.24
N SER A 153 -20.34 28.39 39.05
CA SER A 153 -20.87 29.69 38.62
C SER A 153 -22.06 30.17 39.47
N GLY A 154 -22.86 29.26 40.02
CA GLY A 154 -23.91 29.51 41.02
C GLY A 154 -25.14 30.30 40.54
N LYS A 155 -25.04 31.01 39.41
CA LYS A 155 -26.10 31.84 38.81
C LYS A 155 -26.36 31.55 37.34
N LEU A 156 -25.54 30.72 36.68
CA LEU A 156 -25.63 30.50 35.24
C LEU A 156 -26.98 29.86 34.89
N ALA A 157 -27.78 30.64 34.16
CA ALA A 157 -29.20 30.38 33.96
C ALA A 157 -29.55 30.27 32.47
N ARG A 158 -28.82 30.97 31.59
CA ARG A 158 -28.97 30.85 30.13
C ARG A 158 -27.62 30.61 29.48
N VAL A 159 -27.55 29.59 28.64
CA VAL A 159 -26.36 29.18 27.90
C VAL A 159 -26.77 28.88 26.46
N ASP A 160 -26.17 29.56 25.49
CA ASP A 160 -26.24 29.18 24.08
C ASP A 160 -24.83 28.80 23.58
N VAL A 161 -24.65 27.53 23.24
CA VAL A 161 -23.45 26.97 22.58
C VAL A 161 -23.78 26.39 21.21
N SER A 162 -24.93 26.75 20.62
CA SER A 162 -25.38 26.20 19.35
C SER A 162 -24.40 26.51 18.21
N GLY A 163 -24.22 25.59 17.26
CA GLY A 163 -23.31 25.80 16.12
C GLY A 163 -21.82 25.73 16.47
N ASN A 164 -21.42 24.83 17.38
CA ASN A 164 -20.02 24.54 17.73
C ASN A 164 -19.67 23.08 17.31
N HIS A 165 -18.63 22.48 17.91
CA HIS A 165 -18.15 21.12 17.64
C HIS A 165 -18.32 20.18 18.85
N LEU A 166 -19.35 20.40 19.68
CA LEU A 166 -19.52 19.73 20.96
C LEU A 166 -20.18 18.34 20.83
N LEU A 167 -19.60 17.36 21.52
CA LEU A 167 -20.18 16.02 21.75
C LEU A 167 -20.72 15.84 23.17
N ASP A 168 -20.19 16.60 24.13
CA ASP A 168 -20.54 16.55 25.56
C ASP A 168 -20.80 17.98 26.05
N VAL A 169 -21.99 18.21 26.63
CA VAL A 169 -22.39 19.48 27.25
C VAL A 169 -22.81 19.31 28.73
N SER A 170 -22.50 18.16 29.34
CA SER A 170 -22.75 17.86 30.75
C SER A 170 -22.06 18.80 31.74
N GLY A 171 -21.04 19.54 31.29
CA GLY A 171 -20.43 20.65 32.04
C GLY A 171 -21.42 21.76 32.43
N PHE A 172 -22.58 21.85 31.74
CA PHE A 172 -23.68 22.76 32.08
C PHE A 172 -24.80 22.12 32.92
N SER A 173 -24.63 20.92 33.47
CA SER A 173 -25.65 20.20 34.28
C SER A 173 -26.15 20.92 35.55
N GLY A 174 -25.50 22.02 35.96
CA GLY A 174 -25.98 22.92 37.02
C GLY A 174 -26.95 24.02 36.56
N VAL A 175 -27.14 24.18 35.24
CA VAL A 175 -28.08 25.16 34.64
C VAL A 175 -29.49 24.56 34.68
N PHE A 176 -30.51 25.41 34.86
CA PHE A 176 -31.90 24.93 34.93
C PHE A 176 -32.38 24.32 33.59
N ALA A 177 -33.32 23.37 33.65
CA ALA A 177 -33.82 22.66 32.47
C ALA A 177 -34.43 23.61 31.41
N GLY A 178 -33.95 23.53 30.17
CA GLY A 178 -34.29 24.47 29.09
C GLY A 178 -33.56 25.83 29.16
N GLY A 179 -32.63 26.01 30.09
CA GLY A 179 -31.69 27.13 30.14
C GLY A 179 -30.48 26.96 29.19
N VAL A 180 -30.14 25.72 28.82
CA VAL A 180 -29.09 25.41 27.85
C VAL A 180 -29.68 25.29 26.44
N LYS A 181 -28.90 25.63 25.42
CA LYS A 181 -29.08 25.26 24.02
C LYS A 181 -27.74 24.80 23.46
N ALA A 182 -27.72 23.61 22.87
CA ALA A 182 -26.55 23.03 22.22
C ALA A 182 -26.90 22.48 20.83
N ALA A 183 -27.74 23.21 20.09
CA ALA A 183 -28.23 22.76 18.79
C ALA A 183 -27.17 22.86 17.68
N SER A 184 -27.37 22.12 16.59
CA SER A 184 -26.61 22.29 15.34
C SER A 184 -25.09 22.13 15.46
N GLN A 185 -24.62 21.29 16.40
CA GLN A 185 -23.20 20.94 16.49
C GLN A 185 -22.77 20.19 15.23
N LYS A 186 -21.53 20.36 14.79
CA LYS A 186 -20.96 19.66 13.63
C LYS A 186 -19.62 19.05 13.96
N VAL A 187 -19.49 17.73 13.86
CA VAL A 187 -18.28 17.01 14.24
C VAL A 187 -17.89 16.04 13.13
N THR A 188 -16.64 16.11 12.68
CA THR A 188 -16.06 15.16 11.73
C THR A 188 -15.18 14.16 12.49
N LEU A 189 -15.53 12.87 12.43
CA LEU A 189 -14.72 11.80 12.99
C LEU A 189 -13.65 11.34 11.97
N PRO A 190 -12.51 10.77 12.44
CA PRO A 190 -11.56 10.09 11.56
C PRO A 190 -12.22 8.97 10.75
N SER A 191 -11.69 8.67 9.56
CA SER A 191 -12.16 7.55 8.73
C SER A 191 -12.13 6.23 9.51
N VAL A 192 -13.13 5.38 9.30
CA VAL A 192 -13.25 4.06 9.96
C VAL A 192 -13.42 2.94 8.95
N GLU A 193 -12.81 1.79 9.23
CA GLU A 193 -12.98 0.57 8.43
C GLU A 193 -14.37 -0.05 8.61
N LEU A 194 -14.90 -0.64 7.55
CA LEU A 194 -16.15 -1.40 7.60
C LEU A 194 -16.08 -2.51 8.67
N ASN A 195 -17.14 -2.62 9.46
CA ASN A 195 -17.31 -3.49 10.64
C ASN A 195 -16.44 -3.15 11.86
N THR A 196 -15.63 -2.09 11.82
CA THR A 196 -14.84 -1.63 12.98
C THR A 196 -15.64 -0.60 13.80
N PRO A 197 -15.85 -0.78 15.12
CA PRO A 197 -16.55 0.21 15.95
C PRO A 197 -15.73 1.49 16.14
N SER A 198 -16.35 2.64 15.86
CA SER A 198 -15.78 3.97 16.12
C SER A 198 -16.35 4.56 17.42
N PRO A 199 -15.51 4.99 18.39
CA PRO A 199 -15.99 5.66 19.60
C PRO A 199 -16.71 6.98 19.28
N LEU A 200 -17.89 7.16 19.88
CA LEU A 200 -18.74 8.34 19.77
C LEU A 200 -19.52 8.54 21.08
N THR A 201 -18.87 9.11 22.09
CA THR A 201 -19.52 9.51 23.34
C THR A 201 -20.37 10.75 23.08
N LEU A 202 -21.67 10.69 23.36
CA LEU A 202 -22.60 11.82 23.27
C LEU A 202 -23.29 12.00 24.62
N LEU A 203 -23.32 13.23 25.16
CA LEU A 203 -23.90 13.50 26.49
C LEU A 203 -24.51 14.91 26.58
N ASP A 204 -25.80 14.97 26.86
CA ASP A 204 -26.56 16.23 27.01
C ASP A 204 -26.40 16.82 28.44
N ALA A 205 -26.88 18.04 28.65
CA ALA A 205 -26.76 18.75 29.91
C ALA A 205 -27.57 18.08 31.05
N ASP A 206 -28.64 17.34 30.74
CA ASP A 206 -29.41 16.54 31.69
C ASP A 206 -28.84 15.13 31.93
N GLY A 207 -27.69 14.79 31.30
CA GLY A 207 -27.05 13.49 31.38
C GLY A 207 -27.69 12.41 30.51
N SER A 208 -28.67 12.75 29.67
CA SER A 208 -29.18 11.84 28.63
C SER A 208 -28.19 11.68 27.47
N VAL A 209 -28.29 10.56 26.75
CA VAL A 209 -27.55 10.32 25.51
C VAL A 209 -28.46 10.68 24.33
N PRO A 210 -28.08 11.66 23.48
CA PRO A 210 -28.78 11.95 22.23
C PRO A 210 -28.98 10.71 21.35
N THR A 211 -30.14 10.60 20.72
CA THR A 211 -30.51 9.48 19.84
C THR A 211 -30.41 9.86 18.37
N PRO A 212 -29.95 8.97 17.47
CA PRO A 212 -29.93 9.25 16.04
C PRO A 212 -31.36 9.34 15.49
N THR A 213 -31.63 10.38 14.70
CA THR A 213 -32.96 10.74 14.17
C THR A 213 -33.43 9.74 13.11
N ALA A 214 -32.50 9.31 12.28
CA ALA A 214 -32.63 8.21 11.32
C ALA A 214 -31.25 7.58 11.16
N VAL A 215 -31.21 6.27 10.98
CA VAL A 215 -29.97 5.50 10.82
C VAL A 215 -30.05 4.79 9.47
N ALA A 216 -29.04 4.98 8.62
CA ALA A 216 -28.99 4.34 7.31
C ALA A 216 -28.86 2.81 7.44
N ALA A 217 -29.21 2.08 6.37
CA ALA A 217 -29.05 0.62 6.34
C ALA A 217 -27.58 0.24 6.63
N GLY A 218 -27.40 -0.75 7.50
CA GLY A 218 -26.07 -1.19 7.95
C GLY A 218 -25.33 -0.24 8.90
N VAL A 219 -25.87 0.93 9.25
CA VAL A 219 -25.30 1.78 10.31
C VAL A 219 -25.94 1.41 11.65
N THR A 220 -25.16 1.45 12.74
CA THR A 220 -25.64 1.17 14.11
C THR A 220 -24.96 2.10 15.11
N PHE A 221 -25.70 2.52 16.14
CA PHE A 221 -25.15 3.26 17.28
C PHE A 221 -25.52 2.54 18.59
N VAL A 222 -24.52 2.05 19.32
CA VAL A 222 -24.68 1.22 20.51
C VAL A 222 -23.59 1.56 21.54
N GLN A 223 -23.99 1.80 22.79
CA GLN A 223 -23.07 2.01 23.94
C GLN A 223 -21.97 3.07 23.71
N GLY A 224 -22.28 4.15 22.99
CA GLY A 224 -21.30 5.20 22.67
C GLY A 224 -20.29 4.81 21.58
N THR A 225 -20.67 3.88 20.69
CA THR A 225 -19.92 3.55 19.47
C THR A 225 -20.84 3.58 18.25
N ILE A 226 -20.33 4.05 17.11
CA ILE A 226 -20.98 3.97 15.80
C ILE A 226 -20.25 2.94 14.93
N THR A 227 -20.99 2.07 14.23
CA THR A 227 -20.42 1.01 13.39
C THR A 227 -21.17 0.91 12.06
N TYR A 228 -20.41 0.70 10.98
CA TYR A 228 -20.90 0.60 9.60
C TYR A 228 -20.69 -0.82 9.09
N THR A 229 -21.73 -1.49 8.59
CA THR A 229 -21.73 -2.92 8.27
C THR A 229 -22.21 -3.27 6.86
N ASP A 230 -22.87 -2.33 6.15
CA ASP A 230 -23.24 -2.49 4.75
C ASP A 230 -22.02 -2.17 3.84
N PRO A 231 -21.54 -3.12 3.01
CA PRO A 231 -20.43 -2.89 2.09
C PRO A 231 -20.65 -1.75 1.08
N ALA A 232 -21.90 -1.41 0.76
CA ALA A 232 -22.22 -0.30 -0.15
C ALA A 232 -21.83 1.08 0.39
N LEU A 233 -21.51 1.19 1.69
CA LEU A 233 -21.04 2.42 2.32
C LEU A 233 -19.53 2.66 2.13
N VAL A 234 -18.77 1.66 1.69
CA VAL A 234 -17.31 1.76 1.50
C VAL A 234 -16.97 2.82 0.43
N GLY A 235 -16.06 3.73 0.77
CA GLY A 235 -15.67 4.85 -0.10
C GLY A 235 -16.61 6.05 -0.01
N THR A 236 -17.62 6.02 0.87
CA THR A 236 -18.59 7.13 1.04
C THR A 236 -18.34 7.93 2.32
N THR A 237 -18.74 9.20 2.30
CA THR A 237 -18.91 10.02 3.50
C THR A 237 -20.32 9.84 4.04
N GLN A 238 -20.43 9.32 5.25
CA GLN A 238 -21.69 9.16 5.98
C GLN A 238 -21.93 10.37 6.90
N VAL A 239 -23.19 10.76 7.05
CA VAL A 239 -23.64 11.82 7.97
C VAL A 239 -24.78 11.26 8.82
N THR A 240 -24.64 11.32 10.14
CA THR A 240 -25.66 10.85 11.10
C THR A 240 -26.08 12.00 12.00
N GLU A 241 -27.38 12.33 11.98
CA GLU A 241 -27.96 13.41 12.78
C GLU A 241 -28.50 12.87 14.12
N PHE A 242 -27.92 13.32 15.22
CA PHE A 242 -28.36 13.02 16.59
C PHE A 242 -29.20 14.17 17.16
N VAL A 243 -30.27 13.83 17.86
CA VAL A 243 -31.21 14.77 18.50
C VAL A 243 -31.44 14.42 19.97
N PRO A 244 -31.91 15.37 20.79
CA PRO A 244 -32.26 15.12 22.19
C PRO A 244 -33.23 13.94 22.35
N SER A 245 -32.92 13.04 23.27
CA SER A 245 -33.75 11.86 23.60
C SER A 245 -34.75 12.11 24.73
N SER A 246 -34.69 13.29 25.36
CA SER A 246 -35.59 13.75 26.42
C SER A 246 -36.23 15.10 26.04
N THR A 247 -37.30 15.49 26.73
CA THR A 247 -37.91 16.83 26.59
C THR A 247 -37.13 17.93 27.31
N SER A 248 -36.08 17.57 28.06
CA SER A 248 -35.17 18.49 28.76
C SER A 248 -33.84 18.68 28.04
N GLY A 249 -33.50 17.78 27.12
CA GLY A 249 -32.26 17.80 26.34
C GLY A 249 -32.24 18.88 25.27
N THR A 250 -31.02 19.21 24.85
CA THR A 250 -30.65 20.46 24.19
C THR A 250 -29.59 20.28 23.10
N LEU A 251 -28.92 19.11 23.08
CA LEU A 251 -27.81 18.78 22.21
C LEU A 251 -28.29 18.11 20.92
N SER A 252 -28.03 18.74 19.78
CA SER A 252 -28.15 18.08 18.47
C SER A 252 -26.85 18.18 17.67
N VAL A 253 -26.44 17.04 17.09
CA VAL A 253 -25.11 16.85 16.51
C VAL A 253 -25.20 16.18 15.15
N SER A 254 -24.67 16.85 14.14
CA SER A 254 -24.37 16.28 12.82
C SER A 254 -22.99 15.65 12.86
N VAL A 255 -22.92 14.31 12.84
CA VAL A 255 -21.67 13.54 12.87
C VAL A 255 -21.32 13.08 11.46
N THR A 256 -20.20 13.57 10.93
CA THR A 256 -19.68 13.21 9.60
C THR A 256 -18.52 12.24 9.73
N GLN A 257 -18.50 11.14 8.96
CA GLN A 257 -17.43 10.15 8.99
C GLN A 257 -17.26 9.45 7.63
N ASN A 258 -16.02 9.19 7.22
CA ASN A 258 -15.74 8.41 6.01
C ASN A 258 -15.63 6.91 6.34
N VAL A 259 -16.27 6.06 5.54
CA VAL A 259 -16.18 4.60 5.68
C VAL A 259 -15.20 4.06 4.65
N VAL A 260 -14.18 3.32 5.09
CA VAL A 260 -13.17 2.70 4.22
C VAL A 260 -13.26 1.18 4.24
N ARG A 261 -12.71 0.53 3.21
CA ARG A 261 -12.68 -0.95 3.11
C ARG A 261 -11.77 -1.48 4.21
N ASN A 262 -12.23 -2.48 4.98
CA ASN A 262 -11.33 -3.26 5.82
C ASN A 262 -10.46 -4.12 4.88
N LEU A 263 -9.13 -3.94 4.93
CA LEU A 263 -8.19 -4.64 4.05
C LEU A 263 -7.54 -5.85 4.74
N GLY A 264 -7.71 -6.00 6.05
CA GLY A 264 -7.07 -7.06 6.84
C GLY A 264 -5.55 -6.90 6.99
N ALA A 265 -4.87 -8.00 7.26
CA ALA A 265 -3.43 -8.01 7.50
C ALA A 265 -2.60 -7.84 6.21
N PRO A 266 -1.46 -7.13 6.25
CA PRO A 266 -0.53 -7.07 5.13
C PRO A 266 0.01 -8.44 4.71
N VAL A 267 0.01 -8.71 3.40
CA VAL A 267 0.61 -9.91 2.80
C VAL A 267 2.03 -9.58 2.35
N THR A 268 2.98 -10.41 2.77
CA THR A 268 4.37 -10.32 2.28
C THR A 268 4.53 -11.20 1.05
N ILE A 269 4.96 -10.60 -0.05
CA ILE A 269 5.50 -11.29 -1.22
C ILE A 269 7.02 -11.41 -1.04
N ALA A 270 7.57 -12.60 -1.27
CA ALA A 270 8.99 -12.90 -1.01
C ALA A 270 9.90 -12.20 -2.04
N ASP A 271 9.65 -12.44 -3.33
CA ASP A 271 10.33 -11.81 -4.46
C ASP A 271 10.04 -10.29 -4.49
N LYS A 272 11.09 -9.47 -4.53
CA LYS A 272 10.95 -8.01 -4.44
C LYS A 272 10.63 -7.31 -5.76
N ALA A 273 10.91 -7.94 -6.89
CA ALA A 273 10.45 -7.47 -8.19
C ALA A 273 8.94 -7.72 -8.32
N LEU A 274 8.48 -8.93 -7.95
CA LEU A 274 7.05 -9.26 -7.89
C LEU A 274 6.31 -8.38 -6.87
N GLN A 275 6.86 -8.18 -5.66
CA GLN A 275 6.25 -7.29 -4.67
C GLN A 275 6.11 -5.85 -5.19
N SER A 276 7.11 -5.33 -5.91
CA SER A 276 7.04 -3.99 -6.51
C SER A 276 6.08 -3.91 -7.70
N CYS A 277 5.99 -4.97 -8.50
CA CYS A 277 5.04 -5.10 -9.61
C CYS A 277 3.60 -5.05 -9.09
N VAL A 278 3.27 -5.89 -8.09
CA VAL A 278 1.96 -5.95 -7.44
C VAL A 278 1.62 -4.63 -6.74
N ALA A 279 2.58 -3.99 -6.07
CA ALA A 279 2.37 -2.65 -5.51
C ALA A 279 2.10 -1.58 -6.58
N THR A 280 2.63 -1.74 -7.80
CA THR A 280 2.40 -0.81 -8.91
C THR A 280 1.00 -0.99 -9.51
N GLU A 281 0.55 -2.24 -9.71
CA GLU A 281 -0.81 -2.56 -10.15
C GLU A 281 -1.86 -2.03 -9.16
N LEU A 282 -1.60 -2.20 -7.85
CA LEU A 282 -2.40 -1.62 -6.77
C LEU A 282 -2.22 -0.10 -6.58
N SER A 283 -1.58 0.60 -7.53
CA SER A 283 -1.37 2.06 -7.51
C SER A 283 -0.68 2.61 -6.25
N GLY A 284 0.23 1.85 -5.67
CA GLY A 284 0.90 2.14 -4.39
C GLY A 284 0.10 1.77 -3.14
N GLY A 285 -1.07 1.13 -3.30
CA GLY A 285 -1.91 0.63 -2.22
C GLY A 285 -1.28 -0.53 -1.45
N PRO A 286 -1.80 -0.83 -0.25
CA PRO A 286 -1.27 -1.91 0.59
C PRO A 286 -1.58 -3.28 -0.02
N ILE A 287 -0.58 -4.17 -0.02
CA ILE A 287 -0.74 -5.57 -0.43
C ILE A 287 -1.35 -6.36 0.73
N THR A 288 -2.53 -6.91 0.51
CA THR A 288 -3.34 -7.67 1.49
C THR A 288 -4.09 -8.79 0.76
N GLU A 289 -4.60 -9.79 1.48
CA GLU A 289 -5.47 -10.82 0.87
C GLU A 289 -6.66 -10.16 0.13
N VAL A 290 -7.22 -9.09 0.70
CA VAL A 290 -8.36 -8.35 0.15
C VAL A 290 -8.00 -7.65 -1.16
N THR A 291 -6.89 -6.90 -1.19
CA THR A 291 -6.45 -6.16 -2.40
C THR A 291 -5.88 -7.06 -3.50
N LEU A 292 -5.30 -8.21 -3.15
CA LEU A 292 -4.87 -9.21 -4.14
C LEU A 292 -6.05 -9.79 -4.94
N THR A 293 -7.28 -9.80 -4.40
CA THR A 293 -8.48 -10.18 -5.17
C THR A 293 -8.94 -9.14 -6.18
N ASP A 294 -8.45 -7.90 -6.12
CA ASP A 294 -8.80 -6.84 -7.09
C ASP A 294 -8.01 -6.98 -8.40
N ILE A 295 -6.89 -7.73 -8.38
CA ILE A 295 -5.99 -7.92 -9.51
C ILE A 295 -6.61 -8.92 -10.50
N THR A 296 -6.83 -8.46 -11.73
CA THR A 296 -7.37 -9.27 -12.85
C THR A 296 -6.39 -9.43 -14.01
N SER A 297 -5.38 -8.57 -14.10
CA SER A 297 -4.23 -8.69 -15.01
C SER A 297 -2.97 -8.36 -14.22
N LEU A 298 -1.85 -9.02 -14.51
CA LEU A 298 -0.55 -8.71 -13.91
C LEU A 298 0.54 -8.75 -14.98
N ALA A 299 1.11 -7.60 -15.30
CA ALA A 299 2.22 -7.45 -16.23
C ALA A 299 3.46 -6.90 -15.50
N CYS A 300 4.47 -7.73 -15.29
CA CYS A 300 5.68 -7.35 -14.57
C CYS A 300 6.86 -7.08 -15.51
N PRO A 301 7.78 -6.16 -15.13
CA PRO A 301 8.94 -5.84 -15.96
C PRO A 301 9.93 -7.02 -16.07
N ALA A 302 10.69 -7.01 -17.16
CA ALA A 302 11.76 -7.95 -17.44
C ALA A 302 12.94 -7.87 -16.43
N GLY A 303 13.75 -8.92 -16.42
CA GLY A 303 15.12 -8.94 -15.91
C GLY A 303 15.30 -9.01 -14.40
N SER A 304 14.29 -9.38 -13.61
CA SER A 304 14.41 -9.39 -12.14
C SER A 304 13.56 -10.37 -11.34
N LEU A 305 12.49 -10.95 -11.90
CA LEU A 305 11.65 -11.94 -11.21
C LEU A 305 12.34 -13.31 -11.18
N THR A 306 12.26 -13.94 -10.01
CA THR A 306 12.83 -15.27 -9.69
C THR A 306 11.76 -16.26 -9.23
N SER A 307 10.68 -15.78 -8.60
CA SER A 307 9.57 -16.58 -8.07
C SER A 307 8.21 -15.91 -8.36
N LEU A 308 7.17 -16.74 -8.46
CA LEU A 308 5.77 -16.33 -8.56
C LEU A 308 4.99 -16.50 -7.24
N GLU A 309 5.68 -16.83 -6.13
CA GLU A 309 5.07 -16.97 -4.80
C GLU A 309 4.32 -15.69 -4.38
N GLY A 310 3.02 -15.81 -4.12
CA GLY A 310 2.06 -14.72 -3.91
C GLY A 310 1.02 -14.59 -5.04
N VAL A 311 1.28 -15.14 -6.24
CA VAL A 311 0.33 -15.14 -7.37
C VAL A 311 -0.85 -16.09 -7.12
N GLU A 312 -0.67 -17.14 -6.31
CA GLU A 312 -1.74 -18.09 -5.93
C GLU A 312 -2.93 -17.43 -5.21
N LYS A 313 -2.73 -16.21 -4.69
CA LYS A 313 -3.73 -15.40 -3.97
C LYS A 313 -4.56 -14.49 -4.88
N MET A 314 -4.10 -14.27 -6.11
CA MET A 314 -4.77 -13.43 -7.10
C MET A 314 -5.89 -14.23 -7.78
N VAL A 315 -6.87 -14.68 -7.00
CA VAL A 315 -7.89 -15.66 -7.44
C VAL A 315 -8.76 -15.19 -8.61
N ASN A 316 -8.76 -13.89 -8.91
CA ASN A 316 -9.47 -13.28 -10.04
C ASN A 316 -8.59 -12.97 -11.26
N LEU A 317 -7.30 -13.35 -11.23
CA LEU A 317 -6.33 -13.13 -12.29
C LEU A 317 -6.73 -13.88 -13.58
N GLN A 318 -6.73 -13.16 -14.69
CA GLN A 318 -7.12 -13.63 -16.03
C GLN A 318 -5.97 -13.61 -17.03
N SER A 319 -5.04 -12.67 -16.90
CA SER A 319 -3.84 -12.55 -17.75
C SER A 319 -2.59 -12.33 -16.89
N LEU A 320 -1.53 -13.10 -17.14
CA LEU A 320 -0.23 -13.00 -16.47
C LEU A 320 0.88 -12.85 -17.51
N ALA A 321 1.61 -11.73 -17.48
CA ALA A 321 2.74 -11.46 -18.37
C ALA A 321 4.01 -11.18 -17.55
N VAL A 322 4.95 -12.12 -17.59
CA VAL A 322 6.21 -12.10 -16.82
C VAL A 322 7.41 -12.57 -17.67
N ALA A 323 7.36 -12.28 -18.97
CA ALA A 323 8.40 -12.63 -19.94
C ALA A 323 9.77 -12.03 -19.59
N GLU A 324 10.84 -12.54 -20.22
CA GLU A 324 12.22 -12.03 -20.09
C GLU A 324 12.72 -12.00 -18.63
N ASN A 325 12.50 -13.07 -17.87
CA ASN A 325 12.82 -13.17 -16.44
C ASN A 325 13.60 -14.46 -16.11
N THR A 326 13.70 -14.83 -14.83
CA THR A 326 14.47 -16.01 -14.38
C THR A 326 13.62 -17.09 -13.69
N ILE A 327 12.31 -17.08 -13.93
CA ILE A 327 11.35 -17.99 -13.31
C ILE A 327 11.60 -19.43 -13.79
N VAL A 328 11.64 -20.36 -12.84
CA VAL A 328 11.77 -21.80 -13.08
C VAL A 328 10.47 -22.54 -12.71
N ASP A 329 9.86 -22.15 -11.60
CA ASP A 329 8.67 -22.80 -11.05
C ASP A 329 7.39 -22.03 -11.39
N LEU A 330 6.42 -22.76 -11.94
CA LEU A 330 5.07 -22.26 -12.22
C LEU A 330 4.03 -22.80 -11.22
N SER A 331 4.44 -23.53 -10.17
CA SER A 331 3.51 -24.06 -9.16
C SER A 331 2.57 -23.00 -8.53
N PRO A 332 2.96 -21.71 -8.35
CA PRO A 332 2.05 -20.69 -7.82
C PRO A 332 0.85 -20.34 -8.72
N VAL A 333 0.84 -20.68 -10.01
CA VAL A 333 -0.36 -20.48 -10.86
C VAL A 333 -1.32 -21.68 -10.85
N THR A 334 -0.96 -22.80 -10.21
CA THR A 334 -1.74 -24.06 -10.24
C THR A 334 -3.18 -23.84 -9.77
N GLY A 335 -4.15 -24.21 -10.61
CA GLY A 335 -5.57 -24.16 -10.26
C GLY A 335 -6.20 -22.76 -10.16
N LEU A 336 -5.52 -21.68 -10.56
CA LEU A 336 -6.14 -20.35 -10.63
C LEU A 336 -7.37 -20.39 -11.58
N PRO A 337 -8.58 -20.05 -11.08
CA PRO A 337 -9.83 -20.45 -11.74
C PRO A 337 -10.18 -19.64 -12.99
N LEU A 338 -9.65 -18.42 -13.11
CA LEU A 338 -9.94 -17.50 -14.21
C LEU A 338 -8.76 -17.25 -15.17
N LEU A 339 -7.57 -17.80 -14.88
CA LEU A 339 -6.35 -17.53 -15.63
C LEU A 339 -6.43 -18.13 -17.05
N ALA A 340 -6.63 -17.25 -18.02
CA ALA A 340 -6.89 -17.55 -19.42
C ALA A 340 -5.66 -17.32 -20.31
N GLU A 341 -4.81 -16.36 -19.96
CA GLU A 341 -3.61 -15.99 -20.71
C GLU A 341 -2.37 -16.05 -19.80
N VAL A 342 -1.33 -16.73 -20.26
CA VAL A 342 -0.04 -16.80 -19.58
C VAL A 342 1.07 -16.53 -20.59
N ASN A 343 1.88 -15.50 -20.36
CA ASN A 343 3.15 -15.29 -21.02
C ASN A 343 4.29 -15.39 -19.98
N VAL A 344 5.09 -16.44 -20.13
CA VAL A 344 6.32 -16.72 -19.38
C VAL A 344 7.49 -16.94 -20.36
N GLY A 345 7.45 -16.30 -21.54
CA GLY A 345 8.50 -16.40 -22.55
C GLY A 345 9.88 -15.92 -22.04
N GLU A 346 10.98 -16.37 -22.64
CA GLU A 346 12.36 -16.01 -22.24
C GLU A 346 12.61 -16.14 -20.73
N ASN A 347 12.45 -17.36 -20.21
CA ASN A 347 12.60 -17.70 -18.78
C ASN A 347 13.40 -19.01 -18.62
N ALA A 348 13.27 -19.69 -17.46
CA ALA A 348 14.00 -20.91 -17.14
C ALA A 348 13.09 -22.12 -16.87
N VAL A 349 11.82 -22.07 -17.26
CA VAL A 349 10.80 -23.09 -17.06
C VAL A 349 11.16 -24.40 -17.78
N THR A 350 10.93 -25.52 -17.09
CA THR A 350 11.07 -26.89 -17.64
C THR A 350 9.81 -27.73 -17.56
N ASP A 351 8.91 -27.45 -16.60
CA ASP A 351 7.67 -28.18 -16.38
C ASP A 351 6.45 -27.30 -16.70
N LEU A 352 5.52 -27.85 -17.46
CA LEU A 352 4.25 -27.20 -17.83
C LEU A 352 3.04 -27.82 -17.10
N SER A 353 3.26 -28.73 -16.15
CA SER A 353 2.19 -29.37 -15.38
C SER A 353 1.25 -28.39 -14.65
N PRO A 354 1.70 -27.23 -14.11
CA PRO A 354 0.78 -26.24 -13.53
C PRO A 354 -0.20 -25.68 -14.56
N LEU A 355 0.27 -25.36 -15.78
CA LEU A 355 -0.56 -24.81 -16.85
C LEU A 355 -1.59 -25.83 -17.35
N GLY A 356 -1.25 -27.13 -17.37
CA GLY A 356 -2.16 -28.21 -17.71
C GLY A 356 -3.38 -28.35 -16.77
N THR A 357 -3.35 -27.72 -15.58
CA THR A 357 -4.47 -27.71 -14.63
C THR A 357 -5.44 -26.54 -14.80
N LEU A 358 -5.08 -25.50 -15.55
CA LEU A 358 -5.81 -24.24 -15.59
C LEU A 358 -7.15 -24.38 -16.32
N PRO A 359 -8.31 -24.22 -15.64
CA PRO A 359 -9.62 -24.48 -16.22
C PRO A 359 -10.10 -23.39 -17.19
N ALA A 360 -9.37 -22.27 -17.31
CA ALA A 360 -9.69 -21.13 -18.17
C ALA A 360 -8.67 -20.92 -19.32
N LEU A 361 -7.50 -21.57 -19.30
CA LEU A 361 -6.38 -21.29 -20.20
C LEU A 361 -6.74 -21.44 -21.69
N THR A 362 -6.65 -20.32 -22.42
CA THR A 362 -6.81 -20.22 -23.88
C THR A 362 -5.51 -19.89 -24.60
N THR A 363 -4.59 -19.18 -23.94
CA THR A 363 -3.35 -18.66 -24.55
C THR A 363 -2.16 -18.95 -23.63
N ALA A 364 -1.15 -19.64 -24.14
CA ALA A 364 0.11 -19.85 -23.44
C ALA A 364 1.32 -19.53 -24.33
N ASP A 365 2.11 -18.54 -23.94
CA ASP A 365 3.45 -18.29 -24.47
C ASP A 365 4.48 -18.77 -23.44
N VAL A 366 5.21 -19.81 -23.81
CA VAL A 366 6.32 -20.39 -23.06
C VAL A 366 7.59 -20.45 -23.93
N SER A 367 7.70 -19.56 -24.91
CA SER A 367 8.85 -19.46 -25.83
C SER A 367 10.17 -19.20 -25.08
N GLY A 368 11.33 -19.48 -25.69
CA GLY A 368 12.65 -19.14 -25.10
C GLY A 368 12.92 -19.79 -23.73
N ASN A 369 12.40 -20.99 -23.48
CA ASN A 369 12.52 -21.69 -22.20
C ASN A 369 13.32 -23.01 -22.33
N LYS A 370 13.17 -23.94 -21.39
CA LYS A 370 13.91 -25.21 -21.33
C LYS A 370 12.99 -26.43 -21.39
N VAL A 371 11.74 -26.25 -21.83
CA VAL A 371 10.73 -27.30 -21.96
C VAL A 371 11.17 -28.35 -22.98
N SER A 372 11.00 -29.63 -22.64
CA SER A 372 11.19 -30.76 -23.56
C SER A 372 9.97 -31.69 -23.65
N ASP A 373 9.10 -31.68 -22.64
CA ASP A 373 7.84 -32.42 -22.60
C ASP A 373 6.66 -31.44 -22.54
N VAL A 374 5.71 -31.59 -23.47
CA VAL A 374 4.46 -30.83 -23.55
C VAL A 374 3.23 -31.68 -23.22
N SER A 375 3.43 -32.96 -22.87
CA SER A 375 2.34 -33.92 -22.66
C SER A 375 1.38 -33.54 -21.53
N ALA A 376 1.87 -32.79 -20.53
CA ALA A 376 1.03 -32.24 -19.46
C ALA A 376 -0.06 -31.27 -19.95
N LEU A 377 0.14 -30.60 -21.10
CA LEU A 377 -0.87 -29.73 -21.71
C LEU A 377 -1.98 -30.50 -22.44
N ALA A 378 -1.89 -31.82 -22.61
CA ALA A 378 -2.90 -32.61 -23.33
C ALA A 378 -4.30 -32.57 -22.66
N GLY A 379 -4.39 -32.16 -21.39
CA GLY A 379 -5.65 -31.92 -20.68
C GLY A 379 -6.23 -30.50 -20.84
N ALA A 380 -5.49 -29.55 -21.40
CA ALA A 380 -5.88 -28.13 -21.50
C ALA A 380 -6.88 -27.90 -22.63
N ALA A 381 -8.10 -28.44 -22.50
CA ALA A 381 -9.09 -28.53 -23.58
C ALA A 381 -9.64 -27.18 -24.11
N LYS A 382 -9.31 -26.05 -23.47
CA LYS A 382 -9.62 -24.68 -23.95
C LYS A 382 -8.45 -24.00 -24.67
N LEU A 383 -7.25 -24.59 -24.63
CA LEU A 383 -6.04 -23.99 -25.20
C LEU A 383 -6.22 -23.83 -26.72
N ALA A 384 -6.19 -22.58 -27.17
CA ALA A 384 -6.42 -22.16 -28.55
C ALA A 384 -5.12 -21.67 -29.22
N VAL A 385 -4.19 -21.12 -28.45
CA VAL A 385 -2.87 -20.69 -28.91
C VAL A 385 -1.80 -21.17 -27.92
N LEU A 386 -0.76 -21.82 -28.45
CA LEU A 386 0.42 -22.25 -27.70
C LEU A 386 1.68 -21.88 -28.49
N ASP A 387 2.56 -21.09 -27.89
CA ASP A 387 3.94 -20.92 -28.38
C ASP A 387 4.93 -21.64 -27.45
N VAL A 388 5.62 -22.63 -28.01
CA VAL A 388 6.73 -23.36 -27.40
C VAL A 388 8.00 -23.19 -28.23
N SER A 389 8.15 -22.12 -29.01
CA SER A 389 9.35 -21.84 -29.81
C SER A 389 10.61 -21.69 -28.94
N ASP A 390 11.79 -21.90 -29.53
CA ASP A 390 13.09 -21.71 -28.86
C ASP A 390 13.27 -22.55 -27.57
N ASN A 391 12.61 -23.71 -27.53
CA ASN A 391 12.67 -24.71 -26.46
C ASN A 391 13.41 -25.99 -26.95
N ARG A 392 13.11 -27.16 -26.37
CA ARG A 392 13.78 -28.45 -26.60
C ARG A 392 12.79 -29.59 -26.91
N VAL A 393 11.60 -29.25 -27.40
CA VAL A 393 10.49 -30.17 -27.60
C VAL A 393 10.70 -31.02 -28.85
N ALA A 394 10.71 -32.34 -28.68
CA ALA A 394 10.88 -33.29 -29.77
C ALA A 394 9.56 -33.92 -30.25
N ASP A 395 8.55 -34.02 -29.37
CA ASP A 395 7.35 -34.82 -29.61
C ASP A 395 6.07 -34.06 -29.25
N LEU A 396 5.43 -33.49 -30.26
CA LEU A 396 4.14 -32.80 -30.14
C LEU A 396 2.94 -33.76 -30.23
N SER A 397 3.15 -35.08 -30.36
CA SER A 397 2.05 -36.05 -30.64
C SER A 397 1.04 -36.21 -29.49
N ALA A 398 1.40 -35.72 -28.29
CA ALA A 398 0.53 -35.61 -27.13
C ALA A 398 -0.49 -34.45 -27.25
N LEU A 399 -0.16 -33.38 -28.00
CA LEU A 399 -1.04 -32.23 -28.24
C LEU A 399 -2.09 -32.49 -29.34
N ALA A 400 -1.99 -33.62 -30.05
CA ALA A 400 -2.92 -34.04 -31.09
C ALA A 400 -4.44 -34.04 -30.74
N PRO A 401 -4.89 -34.16 -29.47
CA PRO A 401 -6.30 -33.99 -29.10
C PRO A 401 -6.77 -32.52 -29.06
N LEU A 402 -5.85 -31.56 -29.00
CA LEU A 402 -6.17 -30.14 -28.89
C LEU A 402 -6.46 -29.54 -30.28
N SER A 403 -7.31 -28.52 -30.31
CA SER A 403 -7.55 -27.69 -31.51
C SER A 403 -6.67 -26.44 -31.55
N ALA A 404 -5.59 -26.41 -30.75
CA ALA A 404 -4.70 -25.27 -30.60
C ALA A 404 -3.88 -24.99 -31.86
N ALA A 405 -3.69 -23.70 -32.18
CA ALA A 405 -2.58 -23.27 -33.02
C ALA A 405 -1.28 -23.41 -32.20
N VAL A 406 -0.42 -24.35 -32.60
CA VAL A 406 0.87 -24.61 -31.95
C VAL A 406 2.01 -24.06 -32.80
N LEU A 407 2.71 -23.06 -32.27
CA LEU A 407 4.00 -22.60 -32.76
C LEU A 407 5.10 -23.26 -31.92
N ALA A 408 6.09 -23.87 -32.58
CA ALA A 408 7.13 -24.70 -31.98
C ALA A 408 8.41 -24.60 -32.81
N THR A 409 8.82 -23.37 -33.11
CA THR A 409 9.94 -23.09 -34.01
C THR A 409 11.29 -23.14 -33.28
N ASN A 410 12.38 -23.21 -34.02
CA ASN A 410 13.76 -23.14 -33.53
C ASN A 410 14.12 -24.04 -32.31
N GLN A 411 13.54 -25.26 -32.23
CA GLN A 411 13.83 -26.18 -31.13
C GLN A 411 15.30 -26.63 -31.13
N SER A 412 15.93 -26.65 -29.96
CA SER A 412 17.34 -27.02 -29.77
C SER A 412 17.45 -28.31 -28.94
N ILE A 413 17.47 -29.45 -29.64
CA ILE A 413 17.38 -30.79 -29.04
C ILE A 413 18.78 -31.39 -28.92
N GLN A 414 19.36 -31.37 -27.71
CA GLN A 414 20.62 -32.06 -27.41
C GLN A 414 20.35 -33.48 -26.89
N LEU A 415 20.77 -34.49 -27.66
CA LEU A 415 20.71 -35.90 -27.27
C LEU A 415 22.02 -36.34 -26.58
N SER A 416 21.93 -37.39 -25.76
CA SER A 416 23.09 -38.08 -25.17
C SER A 416 23.82 -38.93 -26.21
N ASP A 417 25.09 -39.27 -25.95
CA ASP A 417 25.98 -39.97 -26.88
C ASP A 417 25.38 -41.24 -27.50
N ALA A 418 25.48 -41.37 -28.83
CA ALA A 418 25.12 -42.56 -29.59
C ALA A 418 26.37 -43.36 -29.99
N VAL A 419 26.28 -44.69 -29.99
CA VAL A 419 27.35 -45.57 -30.46
C VAL A 419 27.11 -45.96 -31.92
N VAL A 420 28.15 -45.90 -32.75
CA VAL A 420 28.10 -46.32 -34.16
C VAL A 420 27.64 -47.77 -34.28
N GLY A 421 26.65 -48.01 -35.16
CA GLY A 421 26.07 -49.34 -35.42
C GLY A 421 24.89 -49.72 -34.52
N THR A 422 24.61 -48.99 -33.45
CA THR A 422 23.43 -49.23 -32.59
C THR A 422 22.34 -48.18 -32.80
N PRO A 423 21.05 -48.56 -32.94
CA PRO A 423 19.95 -47.60 -32.97
C PRO A 423 19.76 -46.90 -31.62
N PHE A 424 19.68 -45.57 -31.64
CA PHE A 424 19.35 -44.73 -30.50
C PHE A 424 17.85 -44.40 -30.54
N ALA A 425 17.09 -44.75 -29.50
CA ALA A 425 15.66 -44.51 -29.44
C ALA A 425 15.34 -43.01 -29.32
N PHE A 426 14.63 -42.44 -30.30
CA PHE A 426 14.30 -41.02 -30.37
C PHE A 426 13.03 -40.80 -31.20
N ARG A 427 12.04 -40.10 -30.63
CA ARG A 427 10.80 -39.71 -31.32
C ARG A 427 10.87 -38.23 -31.69
N LEU A 428 10.60 -37.94 -32.96
CA LEU A 428 10.53 -36.60 -33.53
C LEU A 428 9.22 -36.50 -34.32
N LEU A 429 8.20 -35.84 -33.75
CA LEU A 429 6.83 -35.89 -34.25
C LEU A 429 6.11 -34.55 -34.10
N ASP A 430 5.38 -34.15 -35.13
CA ASP A 430 4.48 -32.99 -35.08
C ASP A 430 3.16 -33.28 -34.35
N SER A 431 2.31 -32.26 -34.21
CA SER A 431 0.99 -32.38 -33.58
C SER A 431 0.01 -33.27 -34.35
N ARG A 432 0.26 -33.55 -35.63
CA ARG A 432 -0.47 -34.52 -36.48
C ARG A 432 0.08 -35.94 -36.33
N ARG A 433 1.10 -36.14 -35.49
CA ARG A 433 1.84 -37.40 -35.28
C ARG A 433 2.64 -37.87 -36.50
N ALA A 434 2.99 -36.95 -37.40
CA ALA A 434 3.86 -37.19 -38.54
C ALA A 434 5.32 -36.83 -38.20
N VAL A 435 6.27 -37.50 -38.86
CA VAL A 435 7.69 -37.15 -38.78
C VAL A 435 7.93 -35.91 -39.66
N PRO A 436 8.52 -34.82 -39.15
CA PRO A 436 8.84 -33.63 -39.95
C PRO A 436 9.94 -33.93 -40.99
N GLY A 437 10.05 -33.08 -42.02
CA GLY A 437 11.09 -33.21 -43.04
C GLY A 437 12.49 -32.99 -42.44
N ILE A 438 13.37 -33.98 -42.59
CA ILE A 438 14.75 -33.94 -42.07
C ILE A 438 15.73 -33.49 -43.15
N SER A 439 16.69 -32.63 -42.77
CA SER A 439 17.74 -32.09 -43.63
C SER A 439 19.10 -32.11 -42.94
N ALA A 440 20.19 -32.17 -43.72
CA ALA A 440 21.56 -32.28 -43.22
C ALA A 440 21.83 -33.49 -42.29
N LEU A 441 21.08 -34.59 -42.45
CA LEU A 441 21.38 -35.85 -41.75
C LEU A 441 22.76 -36.39 -42.16
N ALA A 442 23.53 -36.85 -41.17
CA ALA A 442 24.91 -37.29 -41.38
C ALA A 442 25.01 -38.48 -42.36
N THR A 443 26.08 -38.52 -43.17
CA THR A 443 26.32 -39.62 -44.11
C THR A 443 26.34 -40.97 -43.39
N GLY A 444 25.58 -41.94 -43.90
CA GLY A 444 25.42 -43.26 -43.29
C GLY A 444 24.43 -43.33 -42.12
N ALA A 445 23.88 -42.19 -41.67
CA ALA A 445 22.84 -42.16 -40.65
C ALA A 445 21.44 -42.32 -41.26
N THR A 446 20.52 -42.91 -40.50
CA THR A 446 19.12 -43.13 -40.88
C THR A 446 18.19 -42.84 -39.71
N TYR A 447 16.96 -42.40 -40.01
CA TYR A 447 15.91 -42.15 -39.04
C TYR A 447 14.59 -42.74 -39.53
N ASP A 448 13.89 -43.52 -38.69
CA ASP A 448 12.66 -44.25 -39.05
C ASP A 448 11.38 -43.71 -38.37
N GLY A 449 11.48 -42.58 -37.66
CA GLY A 449 10.40 -42.03 -36.83
C GLY A 449 10.37 -42.52 -35.37
N LYS A 450 11.27 -43.44 -35.00
CA LYS A 450 11.36 -44.02 -33.65
C LYS A 450 12.80 -44.19 -33.14
N SER A 451 13.76 -44.33 -34.05
CA SER A 451 15.18 -44.53 -33.74
C SER A 451 16.07 -43.85 -34.78
N LEU A 452 17.18 -43.31 -34.29
CA LEU A 452 18.27 -42.71 -35.05
C LEU A 452 19.46 -43.68 -35.04
N LEU A 453 19.87 -44.15 -36.21
CA LEU A 453 20.97 -45.11 -36.36
C LEU A 453 22.09 -44.47 -37.19
N TYR A 454 23.27 -44.35 -36.59
CA TYR A 454 24.52 -44.02 -37.29
C TYR A 454 25.16 -45.31 -37.80
N GLY A 455 25.20 -45.51 -39.12
CA GLY A 455 25.76 -46.70 -39.74
C GLY A 455 27.29 -46.83 -39.55
N LEU A 456 27.84 -48.00 -39.86
CA LEU A 456 29.29 -48.29 -39.70
C LEU A 456 30.22 -47.39 -40.54
N ASN A 457 29.65 -46.62 -41.48
CA ASN A 457 30.32 -45.64 -42.33
C ASN A 457 30.08 -44.17 -41.89
N SER A 458 29.36 -43.92 -40.79
CA SER A 458 29.16 -42.58 -40.24
C SER A 458 30.39 -42.07 -39.48
N LEU A 459 30.56 -40.75 -39.47
CA LEU A 459 31.65 -40.09 -38.76
C LEU A 459 31.37 -40.00 -37.26
N VAL A 460 32.40 -40.28 -36.45
CA VAL A 460 32.39 -40.04 -35.00
C VAL A 460 32.63 -38.56 -34.67
N GLY A 461 32.24 -38.14 -33.47
CA GLY A 461 32.23 -36.75 -33.01
C GLY A 461 30.83 -36.14 -33.05
N ALA A 462 30.75 -34.82 -32.91
CA ALA A 462 29.48 -34.09 -32.91
C ALA A 462 28.79 -34.14 -34.28
N GLN A 463 27.57 -34.67 -34.30
CA GLN A 463 26.67 -34.69 -35.44
C GLN A 463 25.44 -33.82 -35.16
N SER A 464 24.82 -33.30 -36.21
CA SER A 464 23.57 -32.55 -36.10
C SER A 464 22.77 -32.58 -37.39
N PHE A 465 21.45 -32.54 -37.29
CA PHE A 465 20.53 -32.38 -38.43
C PHE A 465 19.43 -31.38 -38.08
N ASN A 466 18.83 -30.74 -39.09
CA ASN A 466 17.68 -29.84 -38.88
C ASN A 466 16.39 -30.52 -39.33
N PHE A 467 15.27 -30.15 -38.73
CA PHE A 467 13.94 -30.62 -39.12
C PHE A 467 12.96 -29.46 -39.33
N THR A 468 11.95 -29.69 -40.17
CA THR A 468 10.91 -28.70 -40.52
C THR A 468 9.65 -29.45 -40.96
N ASP A 469 8.51 -29.20 -40.32
CA ASP A 469 7.23 -29.73 -40.79
C ASP A 469 6.73 -28.98 -42.05
N PRO A 470 5.78 -29.55 -42.84
CA PRO A 470 5.27 -28.89 -44.06
C PRO A 470 4.62 -27.51 -43.87
N SER A 471 4.23 -27.11 -42.66
CA SER A 471 3.69 -25.78 -42.35
C SER A 471 4.74 -24.77 -41.87
N GLY A 472 5.91 -25.25 -41.44
CA GLY A 472 6.95 -24.43 -40.81
C GLY A 472 6.67 -24.03 -39.37
N SER A 473 5.58 -24.51 -38.74
CA SER A 473 5.28 -24.21 -37.33
C SER A 473 6.09 -25.07 -36.36
N PHE A 474 6.56 -26.26 -36.77
CA PHE A 474 7.45 -27.10 -35.99
C PHE A 474 8.81 -27.26 -36.68
N THR A 475 9.84 -26.60 -36.13
CA THR A 475 11.19 -26.54 -36.72
C THR A 475 12.26 -26.59 -35.64
N GLY A 476 13.47 -27.03 -36.00
CA GLY A 476 14.59 -27.03 -35.07
C GLY A 476 15.82 -27.81 -35.54
N ARG A 477 16.75 -28.01 -34.61
CA ARG A 477 17.98 -28.77 -34.77
C ARG A 477 18.09 -29.84 -33.68
N VAL A 478 18.48 -31.04 -34.11
CA VAL A 478 18.92 -32.11 -33.23
C VAL A 478 20.45 -32.17 -33.25
N GLN A 479 21.07 -32.31 -32.09
CA GLN A 479 22.52 -32.42 -31.90
C GLN A 479 22.84 -33.66 -31.05
N GLN A 480 23.86 -34.43 -31.44
CA GLN A 480 24.25 -35.65 -30.73
C GLN A 480 25.75 -35.92 -30.93
N ASN A 481 26.45 -36.36 -29.87
CA ASN A 481 27.81 -36.88 -30.03
C ASN A 481 27.77 -38.35 -30.46
N VAL A 482 28.62 -38.74 -31.40
CA VAL A 482 28.68 -40.11 -31.93
C VAL A 482 30.03 -40.73 -31.61
N VAL A 483 30.03 -41.83 -30.86
CA VAL A 483 31.25 -42.52 -30.42
C VAL A 483 31.45 -43.86 -31.15
N ALA A 484 32.71 -44.24 -31.35
CA ALA A 484 33.04 -45.53 -31.95
C ALA A 484 32.56 -46.69 -31.07
N ALA A 485 32.06 -47.76 -31.68
CA ALA A 485 31.80 -49.02 -30.98
C ALA A 485 33.11 -49.56 -30.38
N GLN A 486 33.11 -49.85 -29.07
CA GLN A 486 34.27 -50.47 -28.45
C GLN A 486 34.36 -51.95 -28.84
N LEU A 487 35.53 -52.36 -29.33
CA LEU A 487 35.87 -53.76 -29.61
C LEU A 487 36.23 -54.51 -28.31
N THR A 488 35.27 -54.59 -27.40
CA THR A 488 35.35 -55.43 -26.19
C THR A 488 34.72 -56.80 -26.46
N ASP A 489 35.44 -57.85 -26.06
CA ASP A 489 35.03 -59.27 -26.09
C ASP A 489 34.75 -59.91 -27.46
N ALA A 490 35.65 -59.66 -28.43
CA ALA A 490 35.98 -60.69 -29.42
C ALA A 490 36.91 -61.75 -28.76
N PRO A 491 36.53 -63.03 -28.66
CA PRO A 491 37.40 -64.05 -28.08
C PRO A 491 38.64 -64.26 -28.97
N GLN A 492 39.84 -64.35 -28.37
CA GLN A 492 41.12 -64.39 -29.11
C GLN A 492 41.36 -65.68 -29.92
N SER A 493 40.38 -66.57 -30.03
CA SER A 493 40.46 -67.87 -30.72
C SER A 493 40.39 -67.80 -32.26
N GLN A 494 40.15 -66.63 -32.87
CA GLN A 494 40.09 -66.47 -34.34
C GLN A 494 41.27 -65.68 -34.97
N LEU A 495 42.36 -65.44 -34.23
CA LEU A 495 43.59 -64.86 -34.80
C LEU A 495 44.38 -65.89 -35.62
N VAL A 496 43.96 -66.11 -36.88
CA VAL A 496 44.63 -67.01 -37.82
C VAL A 496 46.02 -66.47 -38.21
N ARG A 497 47.07 -67.15 -37.74
CA ARG A 497 48.47 -66.73 -37.91
C ARG A 497 49.06 -67.19 -39.26
N VAL A 498 48.84 -66.39 -40.31
CA VAL A 498 49.43 -66.63 -41.64
C VAL A 498 50.97 -66.50 -41.56
N GLN A 499 51.71 -67.47 -42.13
CA GLN A 499 53.18 -67.42 -42.20
C GLN A 499 53.70 -66.76 -43.49
N PRO A 500 54.85 -66.08 -43.44
CA PRO A 500 55.41 -65.39 -44.59
C PRO A 500 56.25 -66.33 -45.48
N THR A 501 55.79 -66.63 -46.69
CA THR A 501 56.62 -67.25 -47.73
C THR A 501 56.41 -66.58 -49.09
N LYS A 502 57.52 -66.29 -49.78
CA LYS A 502 57.62 -65.81 -51.18
C LYS A 502 56.98 -64.44 -51.47
N ALA A 503 57.74 -63.39 -51.15
CA ALA A 503 57.49 -62.05 -51.69
C ALA A 503 58.05 -61.91 -53.12
N THR A 504 57.18 -61.65 -54.10
CA THR A 504 57.55 -61.10 -55.43
C THR A 504 56.36 -60.30 -55.98
N ALA A 505 56.63 -59.10 -56.51
CA ALA A 505 55.65 -58.04 -56.84
C ALA A 505 54.89 -57.51 -55.59
N ILE A 506 54.63 -56.21 -55.45
CA ILE A 506 54.68 -55.11 -56.43
C ILE A 506 55.80 -54.11 -56.09
N ARG A 507 56.59 -53.71 -57.09
CA ARG A 507 57.45 -52.51 -57.05
C ARG A 507 57.01 -51.54 -58.15
N SER A 508 56.16 -50.58 -57.78
CA SER A 508 55.90 -49.34 -58.54
C SER A 508 55.22 -48.35 -57.59
N LEU A 509 55.26 -47.05 -57.90
CA LEU A 509 54.69 -45.96 -57.09
C LEU A 509 55.29 -45.82 -55.67
N ALA A 510 56.62 -45.70 -55.60
CA ALA A 510 57.32 -45.13 -54.44
C ALA A 510 58.13 -43.91 -54.90
N SER A 511 57.49 -42.73 -54.97
CA SER A 511 58.13 -41.46 -55.37
C SER A 511 57.66 -40.24 -54.56
N THR A 512 57.11 -40.48 -53.37
CA THR A 512 56.98 -39.52 -52.25
C THR A 512 57.21 -40.31 -50.96
N GLY A 513 57.86 -39.71 -49.96
CA GLY A 513 58.47 -40.46 -48.85
C GLY A 513 57.55 -40.74 -47.67
N ALA A 514 57.34 -42.02 -47.33
CA ALA A 514 56.85 -42.48 -46.03
C ALA A 514 57.17 -43.97 -45.76
N SER A 515 57.86 -44.25 -44.64
CA SER A 515 57.98 -45.56 -43.97
C SER A 515 58.69 -45.32 -42.63
N GLU A 516 58.40 -46.00 -41.53
CA GLU A 516 57.76 -47.32 -41.38
C GLU A 516 56.29 -47.24 -40.91
N ALA A 517 55.45 -48.13 -41.45
CA ALA A 517 54.10 -48.39 -40.97
C ALA A 517 53.79 -49.90 -41.08
N SER A 518 53.26 -50.49 -40.02
CA SER A 518 52.82 -51.89 -40.01
C SER A 518 51.36 -51.97 -40.47
N VAL A 519 51.11 -52.71 -41.55
CA VAL A 519 49.78 -52.84 -42.17
C VAL A 519 48.96 -53.92 -41.45
N LEU A 520 47.73 -53.57 -41.07
CA LEU A 520 46.68 -54.53 -40.73
C LEU A 520 45.53 -54.37 -41.72
N LEU A 521 45.15 -55.46 -42.40
CA LEU A 521 44.27 -55.42 -43.56
C LEU A 521 42.91 -56.05 -43.23
N ALA A 522 41.89 -55.21 -43.05
CA ALA A 522 40.52 -55.67 -42.85
C ALA A 522 39.88 -56.05 -44.19
N VAL A 523 39.46 -57.31 -44.34
CA VAL A 523 38.77 -57.79 -45.54
C VAL A 523 37.26 -57.55 -45.37
N GLY A 524 36.77 -56.42 -45.90
CA GLY A 524 35.37 -56.01 -45.74
C GLY A 524 35.00 -54.69 -46.42
N ALA A 525 34.97 -54.68 -47.76
CA ALA A 525 34.28 -53.68 -48.58
C ALA A 525 34.45 -52.17 -48.24
N GLY A 526 35.66 -51.65 -48.40
CA GLY A 526 35.86 -50.32 -49.02
C GLY A 526 35.50 -49.05 -48.23
N ALA A 527 36.42 -48.61 -47.36
CA ALA A 527 36.53 -47.21 -46.95
C ALA A 527 38.02 -46.80 -46.87
N LEU A 528 38.39 -45.63 -47.40
CA LEU A 528 39.71 -45.04 -47.16
C LEU A 528 39.69 -44.25 -45.85
N LEU A 529 40.69 -44.47 -45.00
CA LEU A 529 40.89 -43.73 -43.76
C LEU A 529 41.47 -42.33 -44.02
N ALA A 530 40.72 -41.30 -43.65
CA ALA A 530 41.27 -39.97 -43.39
C ALA A 530 41.59 -39.84 -41.89
N GLY A 531 42.73 -39.24 -41.54
CA GLY A 531 43.38 -39.48 -40.25
C GLY A 531 42.70 -38.89 -39.02
N ALA A 532 42.45 -39.74 -38.02
CA ALA A 532 42.33 -39.37 -36.61
C ALA A 532 43.15 -40.38 -35.77
N ALA A 533 44.23 -39.94 -35.14
CA ALA A 533 45.16 -40.82 -34.43
C ALA A 533 44.80 -40.96 -32.95
N VAL A 534 44.29 -42.13 -32.54
CA VAL A 534 43.99 -42.43 -31.14
C VAL A 534 45.23 -42.96 -30.42
N VAL A 535 45.80 -42.16 -29.51
CA VAL A 535 46.97 -42.55 -28.69
C VAL A 535 46.53 -43.32 -27.44
N VAL A 536 46.62 -44.64 -27.48
CA VAL A 536 46.38 -45.50 -26.30
C VAL A 536 47.67 -45.63 -25.48
N ALA A 537 47.80 -44.81 -24.43
CA ALA A 537 48.96 -44.79 -23.54
C ALA A 537 48.97 -46.00 -22.57
N ALA A 538 49.45 -47.16 -23.05
CA ALA A 538 49.58 -48.36 -22.23
C ALA A 538 50.61 -48.20 -21.09
N ARG A 539 50.14 -47.93 -19.86
CA ARG A 539 50.96 -47.95 -18.63
C ARG A 539 51.54 -49.34 -18.40
N ARG A 540 52.79 -49.58 -18.84
CA ARG A 540 53.58 -50.74 -18.41
C ARG A 540 53.88 -50.63 -16.91
N ARG A 541 53.15 -51.39 -16.07
CA ARG A 541 53.72 -51.86 -14.80
C ARG A 541 54.96 -52.69 -15.16
N ARG A 542 56.11 -52.36 -14.58
CA ARG A 542 57.18 -53.34 -14.40
C ARG A 542 56.89 -54.17 -13.16
N VAL A 543 57.47 -55.37 -13.13
CA VAL A 543 57.51 -56.28 -11.98
C VAL A 543 58.28 -55.60 -10.84
#